data_AF-A0A3A5S4G9-F1
#
_entry.id   AF-A0A3A5S4G9-F1
#
_cell.length_a   1.000
_cell.length_b   1.000
_cell.length_c   1.000
_cell.angle_alpha   90.00
_cell.angle_beta   90.00
_cell.angle_gamma   90.00
#
_symmetry.space_group_name_H-M   'P 1'
#
loop_
_entity.id
_entity.type
_entity.pdbx_description
1 polymer ?
#
loop_
_entity_poly.entity_id
_entity_poly.type
_entity_poly.pdbx_seq_one_letter_code
_entity_poly.pdbx_strand_id
1 'polypeptide(L)'
;MKTNIEAKFKLIEILNISPVELSYIKDLTIPENIVSELLNGESGALKVHLENIQNDETLPVDTRLLAACLKNRMKDSVIRIKMDGLDEDEDDEVEEENYGYFDEDLTEEEKEAIKENEKERNKMWRDREIEFHKSIPILKKYTQEEMNSVMFNYIWEHFPLLQKGFDRKIYPKARDSFFGHIGIAYYRYQLPQKVQDKINIADDYVKNEIINRFKKLEIESIDKWAIQYKQSMDELGVKKYTKSSIKGFFDELGLKVSSIVIDTIKSKL
;
A
#
# COMPACT_ATOMS: atom_id res chain seq x y z
N MET A 1 13.55 -41.05 -13.33
CA MET A 1 13.85 -40.46 -12.00
C MET A 1 14.44 -39.05 -12.09
N LYS A 2 15.49 -38.78 -12.89
CA LYS A 2 16.04 -37.41 -13.08
C LYS A 2 15.01 -36.40 -13.61
N THR A 3 14.21 -36.81 -14.58
CA THR A 3 13.16 -36.00 -15.23
C THR A 3 12.06 -35.49 -14.30
N ASN A 4 11.75 -36.20 -13.21
CA ASN A 4 10.69 -35.80 -12.28
C ASN A 4 11.18 -34.72 -11.29
N ILE A 5 12.46 -34.78 -10.88
CA ILE A 5 13.07 -33.76 -10.02
C ILE A 5 13.20 -32.44 -10.77
N GLU A 6 13.63 -32.47 -12.04
CA GLU A 6 13.72 -31.29 -12.90
C GLU A 6 12.34 -30.66 -13.17
N ALA A 7 11.31 -31.48 -13.40
CA ALA A 7 9.94 -31.00 -13.52
C ALA A 7 9.43 -30.33 -12.24
N LYS A 8 9.78 -30.87 -11.07
CA LYS A 8 9.44 -30.25 -9.78
C LYS A 8 10.16 -28.92 -9.57
N PHE A 9 11.42 -28.79 -9.98
CA PHE A 9 12.12 -27.50 -9.96
C PHE A 9 11.46 -26.48 -10.89
N LYS A 10 11.12 -26.88 -12.11
CA LYS A 10 10.39 -26.01 -13.05
C LYS A 10 9.01 -25.60 -12.53
N LEU A 11 8.32 -26.50 -11.84
CA LEU A 11 7.04 -26.21 -11.21
C LEU A 11 7.18 -25.21 -10.04
N ILE A 12 8.25 -25.31 -9.24
CA ILE A 12 8.58 -24.32 -8.21
C ILE A 12 8.84 -22.93 -8.84
N GLU A 13 9.57 -22.89 -9.96
CA GLU A 13 9.86 -21.66 -10.70
C GLU A 13 8.58 -21.03 -11.27
N ILE A 14 7.75 -21.79 -11.99
CA ILE A 14 6.53 -21.30 -12.66
C ILE A 14 5.49 -20.84 -11.63
N LEU A 15 5.36 -21.55 -10.51
CA LEU A 15 4.35 -21.27 -9.48
C LEU A 15 4.86 -20.38 -8.34
N ASN A 16 6.12 -19.93 -8.42
CA ASN A 16 6.81 -19.12 -7.42
C ASN A 16 6.61 -19.65 -5.97
N ILE A 17 6.88 -20.95 -5.77
CA ILE A 17 6.63 -21.65 -4.51
C ILE A 17 7.74 -21.35 -3.50
N SER A 18 7.36 -20.91 -2.30
CA SER A 18 8.32 -20.63 -1.22
C SER A 18 8.79 -21.91 -0.51
N PRO A 19 9.92 -21.89 0.22
CA PRO A 19 10.43 -23.06 0.95
C PRO A 19 9.44 -23.70 1.94
N VAL A 20 8.55 -22.89 2.53
CA VAL A 20 7.52 -23.34 3.47
C VAL A 20 6.40 -24.12 2.75
N GLU A 21 6.17 -23.81 1.48
CA GLU A 21 5.10 -24.36 0.64
C GLU A 21 5.54 -25.61 -0.14
N LEU A 22 6.81 -26.00 -0.04
CA LEU A 22 7.34 -27.22 -0.67
C LEU A 22 6.61 -28.48 -0.21
N SER A 23 6.07 -28.46 1.01
CA SER A 23 5.25 -29.56 1.55
C SER A 23 3.99 -29.83 0.71
N TYR A 24 3.43 -28.80 0.07
CA TYR A 24 2.21 -28.90 -0.73
C TYR A 24 2.40 -29.57 -2.10
N ILE A 25 3.63 -29.58 -2.63
CA ILE A 25 3.96 -30.22 -3.92
C ILE A 25 4.73 -31.53 -3.75
N LYS A 26 4.98 -31.94 -2.50
CA LYS A 26 5.72 -33.15 -2.20
C LYS A 26 5.05 -34.38 -2.81
N ASP A 27 3.73 -34.46 -2.65
CA ASP A 27 2.91 -35.60 -3.08
C ASP A 27 2.23 -35.37 -4.44
N LEU A 28 2.43 -34.19 -5.06
CA LEU A 28 1.92 -33.89 -6.39
C LEU A 28 2.66 -34.75 -7.42
N THR A 29 1.90 -35.61 -8.10
CA THR A 29 2.41 -36.45 -9.18
C THR A 29 2.09 -35.77 -10.51
N ILE A 30 3.13 -35.38 -11.25
CA ILE A 30 2.97 -34.76 -12.57
C ILE A 30 3.00 -35.87 -13.63
N PRO A 31 1.94 -36.02 -14.43
CA PRO A 31 1.92 -36.97 -15.56
C PRO A 31 3.07 -36.73 -16.55
N GLU A 32 3.66 -37.80 -17.09
CA GLU A 32 4.83 -37.72 -17.99
C GLU A 32 4.55 -36.90 -19.26
N ASN A 33 3.31 -36.92 -19.76
CA ASN A 33 2.88 -36.13 -20.92
C ASN A 33 2.85 -34.62 -20.64
N ILE A 34 2.89 -34.19 -19.38
CA ILE A 34 2.96 -32.78 -18.96
C ILE A 34 4.40 -32.38 -18.62
N VAL A 35 5.22 -33.33 -18.19
CA VAL A 35 6.64 -33.11 -17.84
C VAL A 35 7.42 -32.50 -19.01
N SER A 36 7.21 -32.99 -20.24
CA SER A 36 7.89 -32.45 -21.42
C SER A 36 7.57 -30.98 -21.69
N GLU A 37 6.30 -30.58 -21.50
CA GLU A 37 5.85 -29.21 -21.70
C GLU A 37 6.42 -28.27 -20.61
N LEU A 38 6.39 -28.73 -19.35
CA LEU A 38 6.95 -27.98 -18.22
C LEU A 38 8.45 -27.76 -18.31
N LEU A 39 9.20 -28.74 -18.80
CA LEU A 39 10.65 -28.61 -19.00
C LEU A 39 10.97 -27.59 -20.11
N ASN A 40 10.07 -27.42 -21.08
CA ASN A 40 10.17 -26.41 -22.13
C ASN A 40 9.67 -25.02 -21.68
N GLY A 41 9.23 -24.86 -20.43
CA GLY A 41 8.73 -23.59 -19.89
C GLY A 41 7.28 -23.27 -20.27
N GLU A 42 6.59 -24.20 -20.92
CA GLU A 42 5.17 -24.11 -21.22
C GLU A 42 4.35 -24.70 -20.06
N SER A 43 3.13 -24.18 -19.85
CA SER A 43 2.32 -24.54 -18.68
C SER A 43 0.84 -24.74 -19.00
N GLY A 44 0.50 -24.83 -20.29
CA GLY A 44 -0.87 -25.02 -20.77
C GLY A 44 -1.46 -26.35 -20.33
N ALA A 45 -0.75 -27.47 -20.55
CA ALA A 45 -1.20 -28.78 -20.10
C ALA A 45 -1.26 -28.91 -18.57
N LEU A 46 -0.35 -28.24 -17.84
CA LEU A 46 -0.41 -28.20 -16.37
C LEU A 46 -1.68 -27.46 -15.90
N LYS A 47 -2.03 -26.35 -16.55
CA LYS A 47 -3.25 -25.59 -16.22
C LYS A 47 -4.51 -26.42 -16.42
N VAL A 48 -4.61 -27.12 -17.56
CA VAL A 48 -5.74 -28.02 -17.86
C VAL A 48 -5.80 -29.18 -16.87
N HIS A 49 -4.65 -29.74 -16.51
CA HIS A 49 -4.60 -30.82 -15.54
C HIS A 49 -5.07 -30.39 -14.14
N LEU A 50 -4.65 -29.21 -13.67
CA LEU A 50 -5.12 -28.66 -12.39
C LEU A 50 -6.61 -28.29 -12.42
N GLU A 51 -7.12 -27.85 -13.58
CA GLU A 51 -8.55 -27.60 -13.79
C GLU A 51 -9.39 -28.88 -13.73
N ASN A 52 -8.89 -29.96 -14.32
CA ASN A 52 -9.55 -31.26 -14.22
C ASN A 52 -9.58 -31.78 -12.78
N ILE A 53 -8.47 -31.63 -12.03
CA ILE A 53 -8.43 -31.99 -10.61
C ILE A 53 -9.39 -31.12 -9.80
N GLN A 54 -9.44 -29.81 -10.06
CA GLN A 54 -10.35 -28.88 -9.39
C GLN A 54 -11.82 -29.29 -9.56
N ASN A 55 -12.20 -29.72 -10.77
CA ASN A 55 -13.59 -30.01 -11.13
C ASN A 55 -14.00 -31.47 -10.87
N ASP A 56 -13.08 -32.35 -10.46
CA ASP A 56 -13.38 -33.75 -10.18
C ASP A 56 -14.00 -33.92 -8.77
N GLU A 57 -15.33 -33.99 -8.72
CA GLU A 57 -16.09 -34.15 -7.47
C GLU A 57 -15.77 -35.43 -6.69
N THR A 58 -15.09 -36.41 -7.29
CA THR A 58 -14.70 -37.66 -6.62
C THR A 58 -13.46 -37.48 -5.73
N LEU A 59 -12.72 -36.37 -5.89
CA LEU A 59 -11.52 -36.09 -5.12
C LEU A 59 -11.82 -35.33 -3.81
N PRO A 60 -10.96 -35.51 -2.77
CA PRO A 60 -11.07 -34.75 -1.53
C PRO A 60 -11.07 -33.25 -1.77
N VAL A 61 -11.87 -32.51 -0.97
CA VAL A 61 -12.01 -31.05 -1.05
C VAL A 61 -10.64 -30.36 -0.96
N ASP A 62 -9.77 -30.81 -0.06
CA ASP A 62 -8.44 -30.21 0.14
C ASP A 62 -7.55 -30.35 -1.11
N THR A 63 -7.65 -31.47 -1.83
CA THR A 63 -6.93 -31.71 -3.09
C THR A 63 -7.42 -30.78 -4.19
N ARG A 64 -8.75 -30.60 -4.30
CA ARG A 64 -9.37 -29.68 -5.25
C ARG A 64 -9.02 -28.22 -4.95
N LEU A 65 -9.02 -27.85 -3.68
CA LEU A 65 -8.65 -26.51 -3.21
C LEU A 65 -7.17 -26.22 -3.51
N LEU A 66 -6.28 -27.20 -3.25
CA LEU A 66 -4.87 -27.09 -3.60
C LEU A 66 -4.68 -26.89 -5.11
N ALA A 67 -5.37 -27.67 -5.95
CA ALA A 67 -5.31 -27.52 -7.40
C ALA A 67 -5.81 -26.14 -7.86
N ALA A 68 -6.89 -25.62 -7.27
CA ALA A 68 -7.40 -24.28 -7.54
C ALA A 68 -6.39 -23.18 -7.14
N CYS A 69 -5.74 -23.30 -5.98
CA CYS A 69 -4.70 -22.39 -5.52
C CYS A 69 -3.50 -22.37 -6.48
N LEU A 70 -3.01 -23.54 -6.90
CA LEU A 70 -1.89 -23.66 -7.85
C LEU A 70 -2.26 -23.10 -9.23
N LYS A 71 -3.46 -23.41 -9.74
CA LYS A 71 -3.97 -22.89 -11.01
C LYS A 71 -4.10 -21.35 -11.00
N ASN A 72 -4.56 -20.78 -9.90
CA ASN A 72 -4.69 -19.32 -9.77
C ASN A 72 -3.33 -18.61 -9.74
N ARG A 73 -2.28 -19.22 -9.18
CA ARG A 73 -0.92 -18.67 -9.28
C ARG A 73 -0.40 -18.63 -10.72
N MET A 74 -0.86 -19.55 -11.57
CA MET A 74 -0.55 -19.54 -13.01
C MET A 74 -1.33 -18.47 -13.80
N LYS A 75 -2.37 -17.85 -13.20
CA LYS A 75 -3.16 -16.82 -13.88
C LYS A 75 -2.48 -15.44 -13.92
N ASP A 76 -1.36 -15.24 -13.23
CA ASP A 76 -0.59 -13.99 -13.29
C ASP A 76 0.77 -14.21 -13.96
N SER A 77 0.84 -13.92 -15.26
CA SER A 77 2.05 -13.44 -15.95
C SER A 77 1.87 -13.10 -17.44
N VAL A 78 0.62 -12.96 -17.94
CA VAL A 78 0.41 -12.37 -19.27
C VAL A 78 -0.75 -11.37 -19.21
N ILE A 79 -0.41 -10.10 -19.00
CA ILE A 79 -1.18 -9.04 -19.66
C ILE A 79 -1.02 -9.33 -21.15
N ARG A 80 -2.03 -9.95 -21.77
CA ARG A 80 -2.12 -9.96 -23.23
C ARG A 80 -2.51 -8.54 -23.60
N ILE A 81 -1.50 -7.69 -23.82
CA ILE A 81 -1.71 -6.50 -24.63
C ILE A 81 -2.09 -7.06 -26.00
N LYS A 82 -3.39 -7.08 -26.32
CA LYS A 82 -3.81 -7.04 -27.71
C LYS A 82 -3.24 -5.74 -28.25
N MET A 83 -2.15 -5.83 -28.99
CA MET A 83 -1.70 -4.73 -29.81
C MET A 83 -2.60 -4.77 -31.04
N ASP A 84 -3.85 -4.33 -30.86
CA ASP A 84 -4.79 -4.12 -31.97
C ASP A 84 -4.22 -2.97 -32.78
N GLY A 85 -3.58 -3.35 -33.87
CA GLY A 85 -2.83 -2.46 -34.72
C GLY A 85 -2.04 -3.27 -35.71
N LEU A 86 -2.73 -4.15 -36.44
CA LEU A 86 -2.53 -4.37 -37.86
C LEU A 86 -3.81 -5.03 -38.41
N ASP A 87 -4.43 -4.28 -39.31
CA ASP A 87 -5.51 -4.62 -40.25
C ASP A 87 -6.91 -4.13 -39.85
N GLU A 88 -7.27 -3.00 -40.49
CA GLU A 88 -8.63 -2.72 -40.92
C GLU A 88 -9.17 -3.99 -41.58
N ASP A 89 -10.20 -4.59 -41.01
CA ASP A 89 -11.32 -5.17 -41.74
C ASP A 89 -12.43 -5.57 -40.74
N GLU A 90 -13.63 -5.60 -41.28
CA GLU A 90 -14.94 -5.41 -40.66
C GLU A 90 -15.40 -6.54 -39.71
N ASP A 91 -16.36 -6.16 -38.85
CA ASP A 91 -17.33 -7.00 -38.14
C ASP A 91 -16.78 -8.06 -37.17
N ASP A 92 -16.80 -7.72 -35.88
CA ASP A 92 -17.06 -8.71 -34.81
C ASP A 92 -17.84 -8.02 -33.68
N GLU A 93 -19.16 -8.26 -33.66
CA GLU A 93 -20.03 -8.01 -32.51
C GLU A 93 -19.51 -8.82 -31.31
N VAL A 94 -18.85 -8.15 -30.37
CA VAL A 94 -18.45 -8.78 -29.10
C VAL A 94 -19.66 -8.76 -28.17
N GLU A 95 -20.32 -9.91 -28.03
CA GLU A 95 -21.30 -10.14 -26.94
C GLU A 95 -20.63 -9.82 -25.59
N GLU A 96 -21.18 -8.83 -24.88
CA GLU A 96 -20.78 -8.52 -23.50
C GLU A 96 -21.13 -9.71 -22.59
N GLU A 97 -20.13 -10.49 -22.16
CA GLU A 97 -20.30 -11.44 -21.06
C GLU A 97 -20.58 -10.66 -19.75
N ASN A 98 -21.87 -10.53 -19.47
CA ASN A 98 -22.45 -9.99 -18.24
C ASN A 98 -22.11 -10.90 -17.05
N TYR A 99 -21.15 -10.50 -16.21
CA TYR A 99 -20.92 -11.12 -14.91
C TYR A 99 -22.03 -10.71 -13.94
N GLY A 100 -23.08 -11.52 -13.89
CA GLY A 100 -24.24 -11.30 -13.04
C GLY A 100 -23.93 -11.25 -11.55
N TYR A 101 -24.29 -10.12 -10.91
CA TYR A 101 -24.56 -10.03 -9.48
C TYR A 101 -25.69 -9.00 -9.23
N PHE A 102 -26.87 -9.51 -8.83
CA PHE A 102 -28.07 -8.80 -8.32
C PHE A 102 -28.76 -7.80 -9.24
N ASP A 103 -29.72 -8.27 -10.05
CA ASP A 103 -30.44 -7.42 -11.03
C ASP A 103 -31.96 -7.64 -11.06
N GLU A 104 -32.56 -8.17 -9.98
CA GLU A 104 -34.02 -8.46 -10.00
C GLU A 104 -34.93 -7.33 -9.51
N ASP A 105 -34.41 -6.23 -8.92
CA ASP A 105 -35.26 -5.15 -8.36
C ASP A 105 -34.78 -3.71 -8.67
N LEU A 106 -33.91 -3.48 -9.65
CA LEU A 106 -33.45 -2.12 -10.01
C LEU A 106 -34.28 -1.55 -11.16
N THR A 107 -34.79 -0.33 -10.97
CA THR A 107 -35.45 0.45 -12.03
C THR A 107 -34.45 0.81 -13.15
N GLU A 108 -34.93 1.07 -14.36
CA GLU A 108 -34.05 1.41 -15.49
C GLU A 108 -33.22 2.69 -15.24
N GLU A 109 -33.75 3.66 -14.46
CA GLU A 109 -32.96 4.82 -14.00
C GLU A 109 -31.82 4.43 -13.05
N GLU A 110 -32.02 3.45 -12.17
CA GLU A 110 -30.97 2.95 -11.27
C GLU A 110 -29.90 2.17 -12.03
N LYS A 111 -30.29 1.40 -13.06
CA LYS A 111 -29.33 0.70 -13.94
C LYS A 111 -28.50 1.66 -14.77
N GLU A 112 -29.10 2.73 -15.31
CA GLU A 112 -28.36 3.78 -16.02
C GLU A 112 -27.41 4.54 -15.08
N ALA A 113 -27.85 4.88 -13.86
CA ALA A 113 -27.00 5.51 -12.85
C ALA A 113 -25.84 4.60 -12.40
N ILE A 114 -26.05 3.28 -12.33
CA ILE A 114 -24.97 2.32 -12.07
C ILE A 114 -23.98 2.34 -13.23
N LYS A 115 -24.43 2.17 -14.48
CA LYS A 115 -23.56 2.20 -15.68
C LYS A 115 -22.76 3.51 -15.80
N GLU A 116 -23.36 4.65 -15.47
CA GLU A 116 -22.67 5.95 -15.47
C GLU A 116 -21.61 6.01 -14.36
N ASN A 117 -21.95 5.60 -13.13
CA ASN A 117 -20.99 5.48 -12.03
C ASN A 117 -19.83 4.51 -12.36
N GLU A 118 -20.10 3.41 -13.06
CA GLU A 118 -19.06 2.48 -13.50
C GLU A 118 -18.12 3.10 -14.54
N LYS A 119 -18.66 3.87 -15.49
CA LYS A 119 -17.86 4.63 -16.46
C LYS A 119 -16.97 5.67 -15.77
N GLU A 120 -17.51 6.41 -14.81
CA GLU A 120 -16.74 7.38 -14.03
C GLU A 120 -15.66 6.72 -13.16
N ARG A 121 -16.00 5.60 -12.50
CA ARG A 121 -15.05 4.80 -11.73
C ARG A 121 -13.92 4.28 -12.62
N ASN A 122 -14.25 3.75 -13.80
CA ASN A 122 -13.28 3.24 -14.76
C ASN A 122 -12.43 4.36 -15.36
N LYS A 123 -12.96 5.58 -15.48
CA LYS A 123 -12.19 6.77 -15.86
C LYS A 123 -11.21 7.17 -14.76
N MET A 124 -11.67 7.24 -13.51
CA MET A 124 -10.84 7.55 -12.34
C MET A 124 -9.66 6.58 -12.19
N TRP A 125 -9.89 5.28 -12.36
CA TRP A 125 -8.81 4.28 -12.30
C TRP A 125 -7.80 4.45 -13.44
N ARG A 126 -8.27 4.71 -14.67
CA ARG A 126 -7.40 5.00 -15.82
C ARG A 126 -6.55 6.25 -15.59
N ASP A 127 -7.14 7.32 -15.09
CA ASP A 127 -6.41 8.57 -14.81
C ASP A 127 -5.31 8.34 -13.75
N ARG A 128 -5.61 7.58 -12.69
CA ARG A 128 -4.64 7.21 -11.65
C ARG A 128 -3.51 6.33 -12.18
N GLU A 129 -3.82 5.40 -13.07
CA GLU A 129 -2.82 4.54 -13.72
C GLU A 129 -1.87 5.36 -14.61
N ILE A 130 -2.42 6.32 -15.36
CA ILE A 130 -1.63 7.27 -16.16
C ILE A 130 -0.69 8.09 -15.26
N GLU A 131 -1.17 8.62 -14.14
CA GLU A 131 -0.35 9.34 -13.16
C GLU A 131 0.75 8.46 -12.56
N PHE A 132 0.43 7.21 -12.25
CA PHE A 132 1.39 6.23 -11.74
C PHE A 132 2.53 5.97 -12.75
N HIS A 133 2.20 5.70 -14.01
CA HIS A 133 3.23 5.47 -15.02
C HIS A 133 4.09 6.71 -15.29
N LYS A 134 3.53 7.91 -15.16
CA LYS A 134 4.28 9.17 -15.22
C LYS A 134 5.21 9.37 -14.03
N SER A 135 4.83 8.91 -12.83
CA SER A 135 5.62 9.09 -11.61
C SER A 135 6.83 8.16 -11.53
N ILE A 136 6.73 6.92 -12.01
CA ILE A 136 7.82 5.92 -11.99
C ILE A 136 9.19 6.47 -12.45
N PRO A 137 9.32 7.07 -13.66
CA PRO A 137 10.62 7.57 -14.13
C PRO A 137 11.15 8.73 -13.27
N ILE A 138 10.26 9.56 -12.70
CA ILE A 138 10.63 10.68 -11.82
C ILE A 138 11.18 10.14 -10.50
N LEU A 139 10.45 9.22 -9.87
CA LEU A 139 10.83 8.61 -8.59
C LEU A 139 12.12 7.78 -8.68
N LYS A 140 12.39 7.19 -9.85
CA LYS A 140 13.67 6.51 -10.13
C LYS A 140 14.84 7.49 -10.13
N LYS A 141 14.67 8.70 -10.70
CA LYS A 141 15.72 9.72 -10.83
C LYS A 141 16.11 10.36 -9.51
N TYR A 142 15.17 10.52 -8.58
CA TYR A 142 15.48 11.15 -7.29
C TYR A 142 16.62 10.44 -6.56
N THR A 143 17.54 11.20 -6.01
CA THR A 143 18.45 10.72 -4.97
C THR A 143 17.69 10.49 -3.66
N GLN A 144 18.34 9.87 -2.67
CA GLN A 144 17.72 9.70 -1.34
C GLN A 144 17.47 11.05 -0.67
N GLU A 145 18.41 11.99 -0.79
CA GLU A 145 18.30 13.33 -0.19
C GLU A 145 17.17 14.15 -0.82
N GLU A 146 17.00 14.05 -2.14
CA GLU A 146 15.88 14.67 -2.85
C GLU A 146 14.55 14.05 -2.40
N MET A 147 14.45 12.73 -2.29
CA MET A 147 13.22 12.08 -1.81
C MET A 147 12.87 12.52 -0.39
N ASN A 148 13.87 12.55 0.49
CA ASN A 148 13.72 13.04 1.87
C ASN A 148 13.20 14.49 1.89
N SER A 149 13.80 15.36 1.09
CA SER A 149 13.46 16.78 1.03
C SER A 149 12.08 17.02 0.45
N VAL A 150 11.74 16.34 -0.66
CA VAL A 150 10.44 16.45 -1.34
C VAL A 150 9.32 15.99 -0.40
N MET A 151 9.49 14.84 0.25
CA MET A 151 8.51 14.33 1.21
C MET A 151 8.38 15.23 2.43
N PHE A 152 9.52 15.68 3.00
CA PHE A 152 9.53 16.56 4.16
C PHE A 152 8.82 17.88 3.86
N ASN A 153 9.23 18.58 2.80
CA ASN A 153 8.71 19.90 2.47
C ASN A 153 7.20 19.84 2.18
N TYR A 154 6.75 18.84 1.41
CA TYR A 154 5.33 18.66 1.15
C TYR A 154 4.53 18.49 2.45
N ILE A 155 4.96 17.56 3.32
CA ILE A 155 4.27 17.29 4.59
C ILE A 155 4.31 18.51 5.51
N TRP A 156 5.45 19.19 5.59
CA TRP A 156 5.64 20.34 6.47
C TRP A 156 4.78 21.54 6.05
N GLU A 157 4.64 21.79 4.75
CA GLU A 157 3.84 22.90 4.21
C GLU A 157 2.34 22.62 4.26
N HIS A 158 1.91 21.40 3.91
CA HIS A 158 0.49 21.07 3.77
C HIS A 158 -0.17 20.64 5.08
N PHE A 159 0.61 20.30 6.11
CA PHE A 159 0.09 19.88 7.42
C PHE A 159 0.67 20.73 8.57
N PRO A 160 0.27 22.02 8.70
CA PRO A 160 0.80 22.92 9.73
C PRO A 160 0.61 22.43 11.17
N LEU A 161 -0.37 21.56 11.42
CA LEU A 161 -0.57 20.94 12.73
C LEU A 161 0.65 20.11 13.18
N LEU A 162 1.39 19.51 12.25
CA LEU A 162 2.63 18.78 12.56
C LEU A 162 3.78 19.70 13.01
N GLN A 163 3.69 21.01 12.73
CA GLN A 163 4.64 22.00 13.22
C GLN A 163 4.41 22.32 14.71
N LYS A 164 3.21 22.06 15.23
CA LYS A 164 2.83 22.26 16.64
C LYS A 164 3.08 21.04 17.52
N GLY A 165 3.58 19.96 16.94
CA GLY A 165 3.86 18.71 17.63
C GLY A 165 3.63 17.51 16.72
N PHE A 166 4.42 16.45 16.93
CA PHE A 166 4.22 15.21 16.20
C PHE A 166 2.94 14.51 16.67
N ASP A 167 1.94 14.44 15.79
CA ASP A 167 0.71 13.70 16.02
C ASP A 167 0.65 12.41 15.17
N ARG A 168 0.60 11.26 15.86
CA ARG A 168 0.47 9.92 15.28
C ARG A 168 -0.83 9.72 14.50
N LYS A 169 -1.86 10.53 14.71
CA LYS A 169 -3.13 10.50 13.96
C LYS A 169 -3.09 11.34 12.69
N ILE A 170 -2.29 12.41 12.69
CA ILE A 170 -2.18 13.34 11.55
C ILE A 170 -1.12 12.86 10.58
N TYR A 171 0.01 12.37 11.07
CA TYR A 171 1.13 11.95 10.23
C TYR A 171 0.75 10.91 9.15
N PRO A 172 -0.01 9.84 9.45
CA PRO A 172 -0.44 8.89 8.41
C PRO A 172 -1.26 9.57 7.30
N LYS A 173 -2.15 10.51 7.65
CA LYS A 173 -2.91 11.29 6.66
C LYS A 173 -2.00 12.16 5.79
N ALA A 174 -0.98 12.77 6.40
CA ALA A 174 -0.01 13.58 5.68
C ALA A 174 0.83 12.75 4.70
N ARG A 175 1.28 11.58 5.15
CA ARG A 175 1.99 10.61 4.32
C ARG A 175 1.13 10.11 3.15
N ASP A 176 -0.12 9.73 3.41
CA ASP A 176 -1.01 9.21 2.38
C ASP A 176 -1.39 10.32 1.37
N SER A 177 -1.54 11.57 1.83
CA SER A 177 -1.68 12.75 0.97
C SER A 177 -0.46 12.96 0.07
N PHE A 178 0.75 12.80 0.61
CA PHE A 178 1.97 12.86 -0.19
C PHE A 178 2.01 11.76 -1.24
N PHE A 179 1.61 10.53 -0.91
CA PHE A 179 1.52 9.44 -1.89
C PHE A 179 0.50 9.72 -3.00
N GLY A 180 -0.60 10.41 -2.68
CA GLY A 180 -1.52 10.95 -3.68
C GLY A 180 -0.85 11.99 -4.57
N HIS A 181 -0.14 12.96 -3.98
CA HIS A 181 0.55 14.03 -4.70
C HIS A 181 1.59 13.52 -5.70
N ILE A 182 2.34 12.46 -5.35
CA ILE A 182 3.33 11.87 -6.26
C ILE A 182 2.73 10.77 -7.16
N GLY A 183 1.41 10.57 -7.14
CA GLY A 183 0.72 9.64 -8.05
C GLY A 183 0.95 8.16 -7.76
N ILE A 184 1.16 7.77 -6.49
CA ILE A 184 1.43 6.36 -6.13
C ILE A 184 0.45 5.76 -5.11
N ALA A 185 -0.54 6.52 -4.64
CA ALA A 185 -1.40 6.12 -3.52
C ALA A 185 -1.98 4.69 -3.64
N TYR A 186 -2.39 4.28 -4.85
CA TYR A 186 -3.02 2.97 -5.09
C TYR A 186 -2.07 1.91 -5.68
N TYR A 187 -0.90 2.31 -6.16
CA TYR A 187 0.03 1.45 -6.90
C TYR A 187 1.41 1.33 -6.24
N ARG A 188 1.52 1.76 -4.97
CA ARG A 188 2.78 1.74 -4.20
C ARG A 188 3.49 0.38 -4.23
N TYR A 189 2.74 -0.71 -4.10
CA TYR A 189 3.31 -2.07 -4.10
C TYR A 189 3.76 -2.55 -5.49
N GLN A 190 3.36 -1.86 -6.56
CA GLN A 190 3.80 -2.13 -7.92
C GLN A 190 5.08 -1.36 -8.30
N LEU A 191 5.59 -0.50 -7.41
CA LEU A 191 6.85 0.19 -7.63
C LEU A 191 8.04 -0.79 -7.59
N PRO A 192 9.14 -0.52 -8.31
CA PRO A 192 10.36 -1.30 -8.15
C PRO A 192 10.88 -1.25 -6.71
N GLN A 193 11.41 -2.37 -6.19
CA GLN A 193 11.86 -2.48 -4.79
C GLN A 193 12.79 -1.33 -4.36
N LYS A 194 13.78 -0.97 -5.19
CA LYS A 194 14.70 0.15 -4.92
C LYS A 194 13.98 1.49 -4.71
N VAL A 195 12.86 1.72 -5.40
CA VAL A 195 12.05 2.94 -5.25
C VAL A 195 11.21 2.84 -3.98
N GLN A 196 10.64 1.68 -3.68
CA GLN A 196 9.93 1.44 -2.42
C GLN A 196 10.83 1.68 -1.20
N ASP A 197 12.05 1.14 -1.21
CA ASP A 197 13.02 1.31 -0.13
C ASP A 197 13.39 2.78 0.07
N LYS A 198 13.61 3.52 -1.01
CA LYS A 198 13.88 4.96 -0.98
C LYS A 198 12.76 5.75 -0.31
N ILE A 199 11.51 5.41 -0.62
CA ILE A 199 10.31 6.02 -0.02
C ILE A 199 10.19 5.63 1.47
N ASN A 200 10.47 4.37 1.83
CA ASN A 200 10.46 3.94 3.23
C ASN A 200 11.50 4.69 4.07
N ILE A 201 12.73 4.82 3.55
CA ILE A 201 13.81 5.57 4.21
C ILE A 201 13.41 7.05 4.36
N ALA A 202 12.77 7.63 3.34
CA ALA A 202 12.27 8.99 3.41
C ALA A 202 11.13 9.15 4.44
N ASP A 203 10.18 8.23 4.51
CA ASP A 203 9.10 8.23 5.51
C ASP A 203 9.67 8.25 6.93
N ASP A 204 10.64 7.39 7.23
CA ASP A 204 11.29 7.36 8.54
C ASP A 204 12.15 8.60 8.81
N TYR A 205 12.86 9.11 7.80
CA TYR A 205 13.56 10.40 7.89
C TYR A 205 12.60 11.52 8.27
N VAL A 206 11.47 11.67 7.57
CA VAL A 206 10.51 12.75 7.80
C VAL A 206 9.89 12.66 9.20
N LYS A 207 9.51 11.46 9.67
CA LYS A 207 9.03 11.28 11.05
C LYS A 207 10.04 11.81 12.06
N ASN A 208 11.30 11.40 11.90
CA ASN A 208 12.37 11.77 12.81
C ASN A 208 12.69 13.26 12.74
N GLU A 209 12.70 13.84 11.55
CA GLU A 209 12.97 15.26 11.33
C GLU A 209 11.88 16.14 11.97
N ILE A 210 10.60 15.81 11.80
CA ILE A 210 9.49 16.52 12.47
C ILE A 210 9.64 16.44 13.99
N ILE A 211 9.91 15.25 14.53
CA ILE A 211 10.11 15.05 15.97
C ILE A 211 11.30 15.89 16.47
N ASN A 212 12.41 15.91 15.74
CA ASN A 212 13.62 16.63 16.14
C ASN A 212 13.42 18.15 16.09
N ARG A 213 12.76 18.67 15.05
CA ARG A 213 12.40 20.10 14.97
C ARG A 213 11.48 20.50 16.11
N PHE A 214 10.50 19.67 16.43
CA PHE A 214 9.61 19.95 17.56
C PHE A 214 10.35 19.90 18.90
N LYS A 215 11.23 18.92 19.14
CA LYS A 215 12.10 18.90 20.34
C LYS A 215 12.98 20.15 20.47
N LYS A 216 13.48 20.67 19.36
CA LYS A 216 14.28 21.91 19.37
C LYS A 216 13.43 23.11 19.75
N LEU A 217 12.25 23.25 19.13
CA LEU A 217 11.27 24.29 19.47
C LEU A 217 10.83 24.21 20.95
N GLU A 218 10.63 23.00 21.45
CA GLU A 218 10.32 22.73 22.84
C GLU A 218 11.39 23.29 23.78
N ILE A 219 12.66 22.93 23.55
CA ILE A 219 13.80 23.36 24.36
C ILE A 219 13.95 24.89 24.33
N GLU A 220 13.84 25.50 23.15
CA GLU A 220 13.95 26.95 22.96
C GLU A 220 12.80 27.71 23.62
N SER A 221 11.62 27.09 23.76
CA SER A 221 10.42 27.72 24.30
C SER A 221 10.20 27.52 25.81
N ILE A 222 11.02 26.68 26.47
CA ILE A 222 10.85 26.34 27.90
C ILE A 222 10.73 27.59 28.78
N ASP A 223 11.63 28.56 28.62
CA ASP A 223 11.66 29.74 29.47
C ASP A 223 10.43 30.63 29.25
N LYS A 224 10.04 30.82 27.99
CA LYS A 224 8.84 31.57 27.63
C LYS A 224 7.59 30.90 28.21
N TRP A 225 7.46 29.58 28.08
CA TRP A 225 6.31 28.84 28.59
C TRP A 225 6.27 28.79 30.11
N ALA A 226 7.41 28.70 30.79
CA ALA A 226 7.47 28.77 32.24
C ALA A 226 6.95 30.12 32.75
N ILE A 227 7.34 31.23 32.12
CA ILE A 227 6.84 32.57 32.45
C ILE A 227 5.33 32.67 32.21
N GLN A 228 4.84 32.25 31.04
CA GLN A 228 3.42 32.29 30.70
C GLN A 228 2.56 31.45 31.65
N TYR A 229 3.02 30.23 31.96
CA TYR A 229 2.35 29.35 32.89
C TYR A 229 2.29 29.96 34.31
N LYS A 230 3.39 30.56 34.77
CA LYS A 230 3.44 31.23 36.07
C LYS A 230 2.45 32.39 36.13
N GLN A 231 2.42 33.24 35.10
CA GLN A 231 1.48 34.36 35.00
C GLN A 231 0.02 33.87 35.04
N SER A 232 -0.31 32.84 34.26
CA SER A 232 -1.65 32.24 34.26
C SER A 232 -2.06 31.68 35.63
N MET A 233 -1.12 31.06 36.35
CA MET A 233 -1.39 30.54 37.70
C MET A 233 -1.52 31.64 38.75
N ASP A 234 -0.71 32.71 38.64
CA ASP A 234 -0.79 33.89 39.51
C ASP A 234 -2.14 34.61 39.34
N GLU A 235 -2.64 34.73 38.11
CA GLU A 235 -3.98 35.28 37.81
C GLU A 235 -5.12 34.44 38.42
N LEU A 236 -4.94 33.12 38.47
CA LEU A 236 -5.89 32.19 39.11
C LEU A 236 -5.70 32.08 40.63
N GLY A 237 -4.70 32.73 41.21
CA GLY A 237 -4.37 32.66 42.64
C GLY A 237 -3.80 31.30 43.08
N VAL A 238 -3.32 30.47 42.14
CA VAL A 238 -2.84 29.11 42.41
C VAL A 238 -1.33 29.12 42.67
N LYS A 239 -0.93 28.75 43.89
CA LYS A 239 0.50 28.72 44.30
C LYS A 239 1.20 27.37 44.14
N LYS A 240 0.48 26.33 43.70
CA LYS A 240 1.01 24.95 43.61
C LYS A 240 1.09 24.49 42.17
N TYR A 241 2.32 24.27 41.69
CA TYR A 241 2.57 23.82 40.33
C TYR A 241 2.73 22.30 40.27
N THR A 242 1.79 21.63 39.61
CA THR A 242 1.81 20.18 39.42
C THR A 242 2.13 19.82 37.98
N LYS A 243 2.66 18.61 37.74
CA LYS A 243 2.87 18.13 36.37
C LYS A 243 1.55 18.08 35.59
N SER A 244 0.45 17.76 36.26
CA SER A 244 -0.89 17.71 35.67
C SER A 244 -1.40 19.07 35.25
N SER A 245 -1.17 20.11 36.05
CA SER A 245 -1.62 21.48 35.73
C SER A 245 -0.78 22.08 34.60
N ILE A 246 0.53 21.84 34.58
CA ILE A 246 1.41 22.23 33.46
C ILE A 246 0.98 21.52 32.18
N LYS A 247 0.65 20.23 32.26
CA LYS A 247 0.12 19.48 31.12
C LYS A 247 -1.21 20.08 30.62
N GLY A 248 -2.15 20.38 31.52
CA GLY A 248 -3.42 21.00 31.16
C GLY A 248 -3.26 22.35 30.45
N PHE A 249 -2.32 23.18 30.90
CA PHE A 249 -1.97 24.44 30.22
C PHE A 249 -1.53 24.23 28.76
N PHE A 250 -0.72 23.20 28.48
CA PHE A 250 -0.32 22.89 27.11
C PHE A 250 -1.45 22.28 26.28
N ASP A 251 -2.31 21.48 26.90
CA ASP A 251 -3.50 20.94 26.24
C ASP A 251 -4.46 22.08 25.80
N GLU A 252 -4.64 23.12 26.63
CA GLU A 252 -5.41 24.33 26.29
C GLU A 252 -4.79 25.13 25.13
N LEU A 253 -3.46 25.19 25.04
CA LEU A 253 -2.73 25.79 23.92
C LEU A 253 -2.74 24.92 22.66
N GLY A 254 -3.27 23.69 22.73
CA GLY A 254 -3.23 22.71 21.65
C GLY A 254 -1.82 22.23 21.31
N LEU A 255 -0.89 22.30 22.27
CA LEU A 255 0.51 21.91 22.11
C LEU A 255 0.76 20.57 22.78
N LYS A 256 1.35 19.64 22.04
CA LYS A 256 1.67 18.32 22.57
C LYS A 256 3.13 18.24 23.00
N VAL A 257 3.42 18.70 24.22
CA VAL A 257 4.80 18.74 24.73
C VAL A 257 5.28 17.41 25.33
N SER A 258 6.59 17.17 25.29
CA SER A 258 7.25 16.03 25.89
C SER A 258 7.25 16.12 27.42
N SER A 259 7.29 14.96 28.08
CA SER A 259 7.36 14.89 29.55
C SER A 259 8.61 15.58 30.12
N ILE A 260 9.70 15.60 29.35
CA ILE A 260 10.95 16.28 29.72
C ILE A 260 10.73 17.78 29.85
N VAL A 261 9.98 18.40 28.93
CA VAL A 261 9.62 19.83 28.99
C VAL A 261 8.79 20.12 30.23
N ILE A 262 7.76 19.30 30.49
CA ILE A 262 6.89 19.46 31.66
C ILE A 262 7.72 19.39 32.96
N ASP A 263 8.64 18.43 33.04
CA ASP A 263 9.50 18.24 34.21
C ASP A 263 10.50 19.39 34.38
N THR A 264 11.06 19.88 33.27
CA THR A 264 11.98 21.01 33.26
C THR A 264 11.28 22.29 33.69
N ILE A 265 10.09 22.59 33.14
CA ILE A 265 9.28 23.75 33.55
C ILE A 265 8.95 23.66 35.03
N LYS A 266 8.49 22.49 35.51
CA LYS A 266 8.19 22.30 36.93
C LYS A 266 9.40 22.54 37.82
N SER A 267 10.60 22.13 37.40
CA SER A 267 11.82 22.35 38.17
C SER A 267 12.27 23.82 38.22
N LYS A 268 11.83 24.64 37.26
CA LYS A 268 12.15 26.08 37.16
C LYS A 268 11.17 26.97 37.93
N LEU A 269 9.99 26.48 38.27
CA LEU A 269 8.90 27.21 38.94
C LEU A 269 8.94 27.06 40.45
#